data_AF-A0A059FIA7-F1
#
_entry.id   AF-A0A059FIA7-F1
#
_cell.length_a   1.000
_cell.length_b   1.000
_cell.length_c   1.000
_cell.angle_alpha   90.00
_cell.angle_beta   90.00
_cell.angle_gamma   90.00
#
_symmetry.space_group_name_H-M   'P 1'
#
loop_
_entity.id
_entity.type
_entity.pdbx_description
1 polymer ?
#
loop_
_entity_poly.entity_id
_entity_poly.type
_entity_poly.pdbx_seq_one_letter_code
_entity_poly.pdbx_strand_id
1 'polypeptide(L)'
;MLDILLDRVPPNHIDVILTGYIASAETAAITARFIQRVRASHPGVVVLCDPVMGDTDYGLYVSEDVAEAIRTLLTEQADILTPNLFEAKWLAETSTDDPLELLEHLLLRGRTSIGVVTGVLEADGRISTIAGNRQARWVVTTDRLDLRPTGTGDIFSAAFARHFYFSRDIRGALEAGVAAVYDLLQFCRTESALELQPQMLAFNHPVSPGMPI
;
A
#
# COMPACT_ATOMS: atom_id res chain seq x y z
N MET A 1 15.08 -19.35 3.86
CA MET A 1 15.63 -18.07 4.39
C MET A 1 14.66 -17.41 5.35
N LEU A 2 13.43 -17.05 4.94
CA LEU A 2 12.42 -16.50 5.87
C LEU A 2 11.95 -17.50 6.93
N ASP A 3 11.99 -18.80 6.65
CA ASP A 3 11.57 -19.84 7.63
C ASP A 3 12.37 -19.81 8.93
N ILE A 4 13.63 -19.34 8.90
CA ILE A 4 14.47 -19.18 10.10
C ILE A 4 13.86 -18.15 11.06
N LEU A 5 13.06 -17.21 10.57
CA LEU A 5 12.33 -16.27 11.44
C LEU A 5 11.30 -17.00 12.30
N LEU A 6 10.68 -18.06 11.78
CA LEU A 6 9.69 -18.85 12.52
C LEU A 6 10.33 -19.68 13.64
N ASP A 7 11.65 -19.92 13.58
CA ASP A 7 12.40 -20.53 14.68
C ASP A 7 12.64 -19.54 15.84
N ARG A 8 12.53 -18.22 15.57
CA ARG A 8 12.78 -17.14 16.55
C ARG A 8 11.49 -16.48 17.04
N VAL A 9 10.50 -16.35 16.17
CA VAL A 9 9.21 -15.73 16.44
C VAL A 9 8.13 -16.74 16.10
N PRO A 10 7.37 -17.24 17.09
CA PRO A 10 6.26 -18.13 16.84
C PRO A 10 5.28 -17.52 15.83
N PRO A 11 4.76 -18.28 14.86
CA PRO A 11 3.80 -17.78 13.88
C PRO A 11 2.59 -17.04 14.48
N ASN A 12 2.10 -17.48 15.64
CA ASN A 12 0.97 -16.87 16.35
C ASN A 12 1.31 -15.59 17.12
N HIS A 13 2.56 -15.13 17.07
CA HIS A 13 3.00 -13.83 17.58
C HIS A 13 3.21 -12.82 16.44
N ILE A 14 2.86 -13.17 15.20
CA ILE A 14 2.95 -12.29 14.04
C ILE A 14 1.55 -11.79 13.72
N ASP A 15 1.26 -10.57 14.15
CA ASP A 15 -0.04 -9.93 13.98
C ASP A 15 -0.27 -9.34 12.57
N VAL A 16 0.80 -8.79 11.99
CA VAL A 16 0.76 -8.10 10.69
C VAL A 16 1.99 -8.50 9.87
N ILE A 17 1.78 -8.78 8.59
CA ILE A 17 2.82 -8.92 7.58
C ILE A 17 2.60 -7.81 6.55
N LEU A 18 3.64 -7.02 6.30
CA LEU A 18 3.68 -6.02 5.24
C LEU A 18 4.73 -6.43 4.22
N THR A 19 4.34 -6.55 2.95
CA THR A 19 5.30 -6.73 1.84
C THR A 19 5.39 -5.44 1.03
N GLY A 20 6.60 -4.98 0.74
CA GLY A 20 6.88 -3.89 -0.20
C GLY A 20 7.70 -4.39 -1.38
N TYR A 21 8.75 -3.67 -1.76
CA TYR A 21 9.62 -4.04 -2.88
C TYR A 21 10.18 -5.47 -2.80
N ILE A 22 10.00 -6.23 -3.89
CA ILE A 22 10.51 -7.59 -4.06
C ILE A 22 11.42 -7.64 -5.28
N ALA A 23 12.67 -8.04 -5.07
CA ALA A 23 13.71 -8.00 -6.10
C ALA A 23 13.71 -9.19 -7.08
N SER A 24 13.00 -10.29 -6.77
CA SER A 24 12.99 -11.49 -7.61
C SER A 24 11.73 -12.33 -7.44
N ALA A 25 11.34 -13.06 -8.50
CA ALA A 25 10.23 -14.00 -8.47
C ALA A 25 10.43 -15.11 -7.42
N GLU A 26 11.67 -15.54 -7.20
CA GLU A 26 12.02 -16.47 -6.13
C GLU A 26 11.72 -15.89 -4.74
N THR A 27 12.06 -14.61 -4.52
CA THR A 27 11.77 -13.92 -3.25
C THR A 27 10.27 -13.77 -3.04
N ALA A 28 9.50 -13.46 -4.10
CA ALA A 28 8.04 -13.45 -4.05
C ALA A 28 7.51 -14.84 -3.65
N ALA A 29 8.01 -15.92 -4.25
CA ALA A 29 7.59 -17.29 -3.92
C ALA A 29 7.96 -17.71 -2.49
N ILE A 30 9.13 -17.32 -1.99
CA ILE A 30 9.54 -17.56 -0.59
C ILE A 30 8.61 -16.79 0.37
N THR A 31 8.33 -15.53 0.07
CA THR A 31 7.45 -14.67 0.88
C THR A 31 6.02 -15.20 0.90
N ALA A 32 5.50 -15.62 -0.25
CA ALA A 32 4.21 -16.27 -0.39
C ALA A 32 4.09 -17.52 0.50
N ARG A 33 5.11 -18.40 0.48
CA ARG A 33 5.12 -19.59 1.37
C ARG A 33 5.19 -19.23 2.84
N PHE A 34 5.95 -18.21 3.20
CA PHE A 34 6.01 -17.71 4.58
C PHE A 34 4.64 -17.24 5.07
N ILE A 35 3.94 -16.42 4.27
CA ILE A 35 2.57 -15.95 4.58
C ILE A 35 1.62 -17.13 4.79
N GLN A 36 1.67 -18.16 3.92
CA GLN A 36 0.84 -19.36 4.08
C GLN A 36 1.10 -20.08 5.39
N ARG A 37 2.37 -20.25 5.78
CA ARG A 37 2.75 -20.91 7.04
C ARG A 37 2.29 -20.13 8.27
N VAL A 38 2.48 -18.81 8.25
CA VAL A 38 2.02 -17.95 9.35
C VAL A 38 0.50 -18.05 9.46
N ARG A 39 -0.23 -17.88 8.36
CA ARG A 39 -1.69 -17.92 8.35
C ARG A 39 -2.27 -19.28 8.75
N ALA A 40 -1.61 -20.38 8.39
CA ALA A 40 -2.02 -21.72 8.82
C ALA A 40 -1.99 -21.89 10.35
N SER A 41 -1.09 -21.16 11.02
CA SER A 41 -0.94 -21.19 12.49
C SER A 41 -1.72 -20.05 13.18
N HIS A 42 -1.94 -18.94 12.47
CA HIS A 42 -2.62 -17.75 12.94
C HIS A 42 -3.54 -17.18 11.86
N PRO A 43 -4.78 -17.71 11.73
CA PRO A 43 -5.71 -17.28 10.68
C PRO A 43 -6.10 -15.79 10.73
N GLY A 44 -5.90 -15.14 11.88
CA GLY A 44 -6.18 -13.72 12.09
C GLY A 44 -5.07 -12.75 11.70
N VAL A 45 -3.91 -13.25 11.21
CA VAL A 45 -2.83 -12.39 10.72
C VAL A 45 -3.34 -11.46 9.62
N VAL A 46 -3.02 -10.17 9.71
CA VAL A 46 -3.31 -9.20 8.65
C VAL A 46 -2.15 -9.16 7.68
N VAL A 47 -2.42 -9.34 6.40
CA VAL A 47 -1.41 -9.23 5.34
C VAL A 47 -1.73 -8.02 4.47
N LEU A 48 -0.85 -7.03 4.51
CA LEU A 48 -0.84 -5.90 3.58
C LEU A 48 0.22 -6.16 2.51
N CYS A 49 -0.19 -6.05 1.25
CA CYS A 49 0.72 -6.10 0.12
C CYS A 49 0.72 -4.74 -0.60
N ASP A 50 1.88 -4.09 -0.54
CA ASP A 50 2.25 -2.96 -1.39
C ASP A 50 2.97 -3.55 -2.61
N PRO A 51 2.32 -3.64 -3.78
CA PRO A 51 2.81 -4.39 -4.93
C PRO A 51 3.83 -3.56 -5.73
N VAL A 52 4.89 -3.10 -5.08
CA VAL A 52 5.89 -2.17 -5.64
C VAL A 52 6.53 -2.77 -6.89
N MET A 53 6.09 -2.31 -8.05
CA MET A 53 6.56 -2.80 -9.34
C MET A 53 6.75 -1.71 -10.38
N GLY A 54 6.15 -0.53 -10.22
CA GLY A 54 6.33 0.56 -11.18
C GLY A 54 5.45 1.78 -10.95
N ASP A 55 5.59 2.77 -11.81
CA ASP A 55 4.74 3.97 -11.83
C ASP A 55 4.42 4.42 -13.27
N THR A 56 3.66 5.51 -13.39
CA THR A 56 3.30 6.09 -14.68
C THR A 56 4.48 6.74 -15.41
N ASP A 57 5.51 7.19 -14.69
CA ASP A 57 6.63 7.96 -15.23
C ASP A 57 7.69 7.06 -15.90
N TYR A 58 7.96 5.89 -15.33
CA TYR A 58 8.99 4.96 -15.81
C TYR A 58 8.45 3.58 -16.20
N GLY A 59 7.18 3.29 -15.94
CA GLY A 59 6.62 1.95 -16.12
C GLY A 59 7.15 0.99 -15.07
N LEU A 60 7.34 -0.28 -15.44
CA LEU A 60 7.86 -1.29 -14.52
C LEU A 60 9.33 -1.01 -14.14
N TYR A 61 9.62 -0.97 -12.84
CA TYR A 61 10.98 -0.93 -12.31
C TYR A 61 11.59 -2.33 -12.12
N VAL A 62 10.72 -3.34 -12.10
CA VAL A 62 11.09 -4.76 -11.99
C VAL A 62 10.88 -5.45 -13.32
N SER A 63 11.48 -6.62 -13.51
CA SER A 63 11.20 -7.44 -14.69
C SER A 63 9.78 -8.00 -14.63
N GLU A 64 9.19 -8.29 -15.81
CA GLU A 64 7.82 -8.78 -15.91
C GLU A 64 7.57 -10.09 -15.12
N ASP A 65 8.57 -10.97 -15.03
CA ASP A 65 8.47 -12.20 -14.23
C ASP A 65 8.35 -11.91 -12.72
N VAL A 66 8.97 -10.83 -12.24
CA VAL A 66 8.83 -10.38 -10.85
C VAL A 66 7.45 -9.77 -10.63
N ALA A 67 7.01 -8.89 -11.54
CA ALA A 67 5.66 -8.30 -11.46
C ALA A 67 4.58 -9.40 -11.47
N GLU A 68 4.72 -10.41 -12.34
CA GLU A 68 3.80 -11.53 -12.43
C GLU A 68 3.83 -12.42 -11.18
N ALA A 69 5.00 -12.62 -10.57
CA ALA A 69 5.12 -13.33 -9.31
C ALA A 69 4.45 -12.54 -8.16
N ILE A 70 4.60 -11.21 -8.11
CA ILE A 70 3.89 -10.36 -7.14
C ILE A 70 2.37 -10.52 -7.32
N ARG A 71 1.88 -10.38 -8.56
CA ARG A 71 0.47 -10.52 -8.92
C ARG A 71 -0.12 -11.85 -8.45
N THR A 72 0.49 -12.95 -8.87
CA THR A 72 -0.10 -14.28 -8.74
C THR A 72 0.19 -14.94 -7.41
N LEU A 73 1.25 -14.53 -6.69
CA LEU A 73 1.66 -15.18 -5.45
C LEU A 73 1.41 -14.31 -4.21
N LEU A 74 1.62 -13.00 -4.29
CA LEU A 74 1.52 -12.10 -3.14
C LEU A 74 0.14 -11.45 -3.05
N THR A 75 -0.35 -10.84 -4.13
CA THR A 75 -1.63 -10.11 -4.08
C THR A 75 -2.82 -11.04 -3.81
N GLU A 76 -2.75 -12.29 -4.28
CA GLU A 76 -3.77 -13.33 -3.99
C GLU A 76 -3.89 -13.69 -2.50
N GLN A 77 -2.87 -13.38 -1.70
CA GLN A 77 -2.83 -13.71 -0.27
C GLN A 77 -3.05 -12.52 0.65
N ALA A 78 -3.14 -11.31 0.10
CA ALA A 78 -3.27 -10.07 0.84
C ALA A 78 -4.72 -9.86 1.31
N ASP A 79 -4.88 -9.37 2.54
CA ASP A 79 -6.17 -8.87 3.02
C ASP A 79 -6.36 -7.39 2.63
N ILE A 80 -5.25 -6.67 2.46
CA ILE A 80 -5.17 -5.24 2.09
C ILE A 80 -4.19 -5.08 0.92
N LEU A 81 -4.61 -4.40 -0.14
CA LEU A 81 -3.75 -4.00 -1.27
C LEU A 81 -3.57 -2.49 -1.32
N THR A 82 -2.34 -2.02 -1.52
CA THR A 82 -2.01 -0.58 -1.60
C THR A 82 -1.28 -0.13 -2.87
N PRO A 83 -1.67 -0.58 -4.08
CA PRO A 83 -1.03 -0.12 -5.31
C PRO A 83 -1.19 1.39 -5.53
N ASN A 84 -0.25 1.96 -6.28
CA ASN A 84 -0.49 3.21 -6.99
C ASN A 84 -1.39 3.00 -8.22
N LEU A 85 -1.81 4.09 -8.88
CA LEU A 85 -2.69 4.02 -10.05
C LEU A 85 -2.14 3.12 -11.17
N PHE A 86 -0.86 3.25 -11.52
CA PHE A 86 -0.21 2.42 -12.54
C PHE A 86 -0.23 0.94 -12.15
N GLU A 87 0.10 0.66 -10.90
CA GLU A 87 0.13 -0.70 -10.37
C GLU A 87 -1.25 -1.32 -10.32
N ALA A 88 -2.26 -0.55 -9.93
CA ALA A 88 -3.65 -0.99 -9.90
C ALA A 88 -4.14 -1.36 -11.30
N LYS A 89 -3.78 -0.58 -12.33
CA LYS A 89 -4.08 -0.87 -13.75
C LYS A 89 -3.42 -2.16 -14.22
N TRP A 90 -2.14 -2.31 -13.89
CA TRP A 90 -1.37 -3.49 -14.26
C TRP A 90 -1.94 -4.75 -13.58
N LEU A 91 -2.28 -4.64 -12.28
CA LEU A 91 -2.98 -5.71 -11.57
C LEU A 91 -4.35 -5.97 -12.19
N ALA A 92 -5.15 -4.96 -12.50
CA ALA A 92 -6.50 -5.16 -13.05
C ALA A 92 -6.51 -5.59 -14.53
N GLU A 93 -5.36 -5.64 -15.21
CA GLU A 93 -5.23 -5.92 -16.64
C GLU A 93 -6.14 -5.02 -17.50
N THR A 94 -6.23 -3.75 -17.12
CA THR A 94 -7.12 -2.76 -17.74
C THR A 94 -6.38 -1.47 -18.07
N SER A 95 -6.91 -0.72 -19.01
CA SER A 95 -6.44 0.62 -19.36
C SER A 95 -7.19 1.74 -18.64
N THR A 96 -8.25 1.43 -17.88
CA THR A 96 -9.06 2.42 -17.16
C THR A 96 -8.20 3.26 -16.21
N ASP A 97 -8.54 4.53 -16.09
CA ASP A 97 -7.98 5.43 -15.07
C ASP A 97 -9.03 5.72 -13.98
N ASP A 98 -10.21 5.09 -14.03
CA ASP A 98 -11.23 5.22 -12.99
C ASP A 98 -10.77 4.49 -11.71
N PRO A 99 -10.42 5.23 -10.64
CA PRO A 99 -9.92 4.60 -9.43
C PRO A 99 -10.99 3.76 -8.70
N LEU A 100 -12.29 4.01 -8.91
CA LEU A 100 -13.34 3.19 -8.33
C LEU A 100 -13.46 1.85 -9.04
N GLU A 101 -13.31 1.83 -10.36
CA GLU A 101 -13.25 0.58 -11.14
C GLU A 101 -12.02 -0.24 -10.74
N LEU A 102 -10.86 0.41 -10.65
CA LEU A 102 -9.63 -0.24 -10.20
C LEU A 102 -9.76 -0.79 -8.79
N LEU A 103 -10.34 -0.03 -7.85
CA LEU A 103 -10.62 -0.49 -6.50
C LEU A 103 -11.47 -1.78 -6.49
N GLU A 104 -12.51 -1.85 -7.33
CA GLU A 104 -13.34 -3.05 -7.45
C GLU A 104 -12.55 -4.25 -7.95
N HIS A 105 -11.67 -4.06 -8.95
CA HIS A 105 -10.77 -5.11 -9.40
C HIS A 105 -9.86 -5.62 -8.26
N LEU A 106 -9.31 -4.73 -7.43
CA LEU A 106 -8.49 -5.12 -6.29
C LEU A 106 -9.30 -5.95 -5.28
N LEU A 107 -10.53 -5.55 -4.97
CA LEU A 107 -11.41 -6.27 -4.03
C LEU A 107 -11.85 -7.65 -4.51
N LEU A 108 -11.73 -7.94 -5.81
CA LEU A 108 -11.98 -9.26 -6.40
C LEU A 108 -10.76 -10.18 -6.37
N ARG A 109 -9.56 -9.69 -6.02
CA ARG A 109 -8.33 -10.49 -5.98
C ARG A 109 -8.22 -11.32 -4.71
N GLY A 110 -8.06 -12.63 -4.87
CA GLY A 110 -7.81 -13.58 -3.79
C GLY A 110 -8.73 -13.38 -2.57
N ARG A 111 -8.11 -13.01 -1.45
CA ARG A 111 -8.82 -12.71 -0.19
C ARG A 111 -8.87 -11.23 0.17
N THR A 112 -8.57 -10.35 -0.78
CA THR A 112 -8.55 -8.90 -0.56
C THR A 112 -9.91 -8.43 -0.07
N SER A 113 -9.91 -7.81 1.11
CA SER A 113 -11.11 -7.25 1.73
C SER A 113 -11.08 -5.72 1.74
N ILE A 114 -9.89 -5.13 1.59
CA ILE A 114 -9.66 -3.70 1.55
C ILE A 114 -8.71 -3.40 0.39
N GLY A 115 -9.13 -2.51 -0.50
CA GLY A 115 -8.29 -1.98 -1.57
C GLY A 115 -7.93 -0.53 -1.28
N VAL A 116 -6.79 -0.10 -1.81
CA VAL A 116 -6.37 1.30 -1.86
C VAL A 116 -5.82 1.57 -3.26
N VAL A 117 -6.13 2.75 -3.80
CA VAL A 117 -5.51 3.26 -5.04
C VAL A 117 -4.89 4.61 -4.70
N THR A 118 -3.56 4.67 -4.74
CA THR A 118 -2.79 5.88 -4.43
C THR A 118 -2.40 6.65 -5.70
N GLY A 119 -2.12 7.95 -5.56
CA GLY A 119 -1.51 8.73 -6.65
C GLY A 119 -2.45 9.10 -7.79
N VAL A 120 -3.77 9.19 -7.55
CA VAL A 120 -4.74 9.62 -8.56
C VAL A 120 -4.60 11.12 -8.81
N LEU A 121 -4.24 11.53 -10.03
CA LEU A 121 -4.14 12.94 -10.41
C LEU A 121 -5.53 13.49 -10.78
N GLU A 122 -6.01 14.44 -9.99
CA GLU A 122 -7.29 15.11 -10.21
C GLU A 122 -7.20 16.17 -11.32
N ALA A 123 -8.34 16.50 -11.92
CA ALA A 123 -8.43 17.53 -12.97
C ALA A 123 -8.00 18.94 -12.50
N ASP A 124 -8.10 19.20 -11.19
CA ASP A 124 -7.65 20.46 -10.56
C ASP A 124 -6.16 20.44 -10.15
N GLY A 125 -5.44 19.37 -10.46
CA GLY A 125 -4.01 19.21 -10.19
C GLY A 125 -3.66 18.67 -8.80
N ARG A 126 -4.66 18.40 -7.95
CA ARG A 126 -4.45 17.74 -6.66
C ARG A 126 -4.24 16.23 -6.81
N ILE A 127 -3.78 15.59 -5.75
CA ILE A 127 -3.63 14.12 -5.69
C ILE A 127 -4.65 13.56 -4.72
N SER A 128 -5.36 12.53 -5.16
CA SER A 128 -6.28 11.75 -4.34
C SER A 128 -5.73 10.35 -4.06
N THR A 129 -6.05 9.87 -2.88
CA THR A 129 -5.93 8.46 -2.51
C THR A 129 -7.29 7.95 -2.09
N ILE A 130 -7.69 6.82 -2.65
CA ILE A 130 -8.98 6.19 -2.38
C ILE A 130 -8.74 4.87 -1.65
N ALA A 131 -9.52 4.60 -0.62
CA ALA A 131 -9.51 3.32 0.08
C ALA A 131 -10.93 2.84 0.37
N GLY A 132 -11.15 1.54 0.40
CA GLY A 132 -12.47 1.02 0.71
C GLY A 132 -12.56 -0.49 0.71
N ASN A 133 -13.75 -0.95 1.06
CA ASN A 133 -14.18 -2.33 0.94
C ASN A 133 -15.50 -2.37 0.13
N ARG A 134 -16.14 -3.55 0.08
CA ARG A 134 -17.42 -3.74 -0.62
C ARG A 134 -18.61 -2.93 -0.06
N GLN A 135 -18.47 -2.33 1.12
CA GLN A 135 -19.55 -1.67 1.84
C GLN A 135 -19.40 -0.15 1.86
N ALA A 136 -18.17 0.34 2.00
CA ALA A 136 -17.87 1.76 2.13
C ALA A 136 -16.50 2.10 1.54
N ARG A 137 -16.43 3.30 0.98
CA ARG A 137 -15.26 3.84 0.30
C ARG A 137 -15.06 5.29 0.74
N TRP A 138 -13.80 5.71 0.75
CA TRP A 138 -13.41 7.05 1.13
C TRP A 138 -12.32 7.58 0.20
N VAL A 139 -12.31 8.89 0.01
CA VAL A 139 -11.24 9.62 -0.66
C VAL A 139 -10.63 10.65 0.29
N VAL A 140 -9.31 10.75 0.26
CA VAL A 140 -8.56 11.88 0.83
C VAL A 140 -7.77 12.54 -0.29
N THR A 141 -7.91 13.87 -0.40
CA THR A 141 -7.26 14.67 -1.44
C THR A 141 -6.35 15.72 -0.81
N THR A 142 -5.14 15.85 -1.34
CA THR A 142 -4.12 16.82 -0.92
C THR A 142 -3.57 17.60 -2.11
N ASP A 143 -3.00 18.78 -1.85
CA ASP A 143 -2.25 19.50 -2.87
C ASP A 143 -1.08 18.66 -3.38
N ARG A 144 -0.83 18.71 -4.69
CA ARG A 144 0.36 18.09 -5.27
C ARG A 144 1.57 18.96 -4.96
N LEU A 145 2.55 18.40 -4.25
CA LEU A 145 3.84 19.02 -4.07
C LEU A 145 4.78 18.57 -5.21
N ASP A 146 5.48 19.52 -5.83
CA ASP A 146 6.43 19.23 -6.91
C ASP A 146 7.76 18.71 -6.34
N LEU A 147 7.66 17.55 -5.71
CA LEU A 147 8.75 16.80 -5.10
C LEU A 147 8.61 15.33 -5.52
N ARG A 148 9.75 14.63 -5.59
CA ARG A 148 9.82 13.21 -5.95
C ARG A 148 10.83 12.45 -5.08
N PRO A 149 10.71 12.49 -3.73
CA PRO A 149 11.52 11.62 -2.91
C PRO A 149 11.03 10.18 -3.04
N THR A 150 11.94 9.23 -2.86
CA THR A 150 11.60 7.80 -2.86
C THR A 150 10.95 7.40 -1.53
N GLY A 151 10.16 6.31 -1.52
CA GLY A 151 9.62 5.72 -0.29
C GLY A 151 8.30 6.32 0.25
N THR A 152 7.60 7.16 -0.52
CA THR A 152 6.27 7.65 -0.11
C THR A 152 5.25 6.52 0.03
N GLY A 153 5.30 5.52 -0.85
CA GLY A 153 4.51 4.28 -0.76
C GLY A 153 4.81 3.50 0.53
N ASP A 154 6.09 3.30 0.87
CA ASP A 154 6.50 2.59 2.09
C ASP A 154 5.93 3.26 3.36
N ILE A 155 5.99 4.60 3.42
CA ILE A 155 5.42 5.37 4.54
C ILE A 155 3.91 5.23 4.59
N PHE A 156 3.23 5.36 3.45
CA PHE A 156 1.78 5.19 3.37
C PHE A 156 1.36 3.81 3.87
N SER A 157 1.94 2.76 3.30
CA SER A 157 1.65 1.36 3.60
C SER A 157 1.90 1.03 5.06
N ALA A 158 3.00 1.51 5.65
CA ALA A 158 3.31 1.32 7.07
C ALA A 158 2.33 2.05 8.00
N ALA A 159 2.03 3.32 7.71
CA ALA A 159 1.10 4.11 8.51
C ALA A 159 -0.33 3.56 8.43
N PHE A 160 -0.78 3.18 7.23
CA PHE A 160 -2.07 2.55 7.00
C PHE A 160 -2.20 1.23 7.75
N ALA A 161 -1.23 0.31 7.59
CA ALA A 161 -1.23 -0.98 8.27
C ALA A 161 -1.30 -0.83 9.79
N ARG A 162 -0.47 0.07 10.35
CA ARG A 162 -0.43 0.35 11.79
C ARG A 162 -1.78 0.86 12.28
N HIS A 163 -2.33 1.90 11.64
CA HIS A 163 -3.58 2.49 12.08
C HIS A 163 -4.73 1.49 11.99
N PHE A 164 -4.84 0.79 10.85
CA PHE A 164 -5.89 -0.20 10.63
C PHE A 164 -5.81 -1.36 11.62
N TYR A 165 -4.61 -1.86 11.93
CA TYR A 165 -4.44 -2.97 12.87
C TYR A 165 -5.04 -2.67 14.26
N PHE A 166 -4.83 -1.45 14.79
CA PHE A 166 -5.32 -1.04 16.10
C PHE A 166 -6.79 -0.59 16.10
N SER A 167 -7.23 0.12 15.06
CA SER A 167 -8.58 0.75 15.04
C SER A 167 -9.63 -0.06 14.30
N ARG A 168 -9.21 -0.88 13.34
CA ARG A 168 -10.06 -1.51 12.31
C ARG A 168 -10.89 -0.50 11.50
N ASP A 169 -10.47 0.76 11.49
CA ASP A 169 -11.09 1.85 10.75
C ASP A 169 -10.31 2.14 9.46
N ILE A 170 -10.95 1.87 8.32
CA ILE A 170 -10.38 2.10 6.99
C ILE A 170 -10.23 3.60 6.72
N ARG A 171 -11.20 4.41 7.14
CA ARG A 171 -11.17 5.87 6.92
C ARG A 171 -10.01 6.49 7.69
N GLY A 172 -9.92 6.22 8.99
CA GLY A 172 -8.82 6.72 9.81
C GLY A 172 -7.46 6.20 9.33
N ALA A 173 -7.38 4.97 8.82
CA ALA A 173 -6.13 4.45 8.25
C ALA A 173 -5.73 5.17 6.96
N LEU A 174 -6.69 5.48 6.09
CA LEU A 174 -6.47 6.30 4.90
C LEU A 174 -5.99 7.70 5.27
N GLU A 175 -6.70 8.38 6.19
CA GLU A 175 -6.34 9.72 6.68
C GLU A 175 -4.93 9.71 7.29
N ALA A 176 -4.61 8.74 8.15
CA ALA A 176 -3.29 8.62 8.79
C ALA A 176 -2.16 8.35 7.78
N GLY A 177 -2.40 7.49 6.79
CA GLY A 177 -1.45 7.20 5.73
C GLY A 177 -1.13 8.43 4.87
N VAL A 178 -2.18 9.12 4.41
CA VAL A 178 -2.01 10.34 3.60
C VAL A 178 -1.35 11.46 4.41
N ALA A 179 -1.74 11.66 5.67
CA ALA A 179 -1.12 12.66 6.54
C ALA A 179 0.37 12.41 6.75
N ALA A 180 0.77 11.17 7.03
CA ALA A 180 2.18 10.82 7.22
C ALA A 180 3.03 11.16 5.98
N VAL A 181 2.55 10.82 4.79
CA VAL A 181 3.25 11.14 3.53
C VAL A 181 3.30 12.65 3.32
N TYR A 182 2.16 13.34 3.43
CA TYR A 182 2.07 14.77 3.15
C TYR A 182 2.94 15.60 4.09
N ASP A 183 3.02 15.23 5.37
CA ASP A 183 3.85 15.90 6.38
C ASP A 183 5.32 15.80 6.07
N LEU A 184 5.77 14.61 5.67
CA LEU A 184 7.17 14.42 5.28
C LEU A 184 7.49 15.16 3.99
N LEU A 185 6.57 15.20 3.01
CA LEU A 185 6.77 15.98 1.79
C LEU A 185 6.83 17.49 2.08
N GLN A 186 5.97 18.01 2.95
CA GLN A 186 6.02 19.39 3.41
C GLN A 186 7.35 19.69 4.10
N PHE A 187 7.81 18.80 4.98
CA PHE A 187 9.11 18.92 5.63
C PHE A 187 10.25 18.95 4.60
N CYS A 188 10.27 18.03 3.64
CA CYS A 188 11.24 18.02 2.55
C CYS A 188 11.22 19.33 1.75
N ARG A 189 10.04 19.90 1.48
CA ARG A 189 9.90 21.19 0.79
C ARG A 189 10.52 22.33 1.60
N THR A 190 10.18 22.42 2.88
CA THR A 190 10.61 23.52 3.76
C THR A 190 12.11 23.46 4.04
N GLU A 191 12.64 22.26 4.30
CA GLU A 191 14.04 22.06 4.64
C GLU A 191 14.93 21.79 3.40
N SER A 192 14.34 21.79 2.20
CA SER A 192 15.02 21.40 0.94
C SER A 192 15.73 20.04 1.04
N ALA A 193 15.14 19.09 1.78
CA ALA A 193 15.69 17.76 1.95
C ALA A 193 15.44 16.91 0.70
N LEU A 194 16.46 16.17 0.27
CA LEU A 194 16.39 15.29 -0.91
C LEU A 194 15.71 13.94 -0.62
N GLU A 195 15.66 13.54 0.65
CA GLU A 195 15.11 12.26 1.11
C GLU A 195 14.07 12.48 2.20
N LEU A 196 13.14 11.53 2.33
CA LEU A 196 12.19 11.51 3.44
C LEU A 196 12.94 11.30 4.76
N GLN A 197 12.46 11.93 5.83
CA GLN A 197 13.01 11.77 7.19
C GLN A 197 11.95 11.23 8.15
N PRO A 198 11.66 9.92 8.14
CA PRO A 198 10.53 9.34 8.90
C PRO A 198 10.62 9.57 10.40
N GLN A 199 11.83 9.75 10.95
CA GLN A 199 12.06 10.14 12.35
C GLN A 199 11.43 11.49 12.73
N MET A 200 11.08 12.32 11.75
CA MET A 200 10.45 13.62 11.94
C MET A 200 8.91 13.55 11.93
N LEU A 201 8.32 12.37 11.70
CA LEU A 201 6.87 12.18 11.75
C LEU A 201 6.33 12.49 13.14
N ALA A 202 5.58 13.58 13.25
CA ALA A 202 4.89 13.98 14.47
C ALA A 202 3.42 13.50 14.54
N PHE A 203 2.87 12.92 13.45
CA PHE A 203 1.45 12.53 13.30
C PHE A 203 0.45 13.66 13.65
N ASN A 204 0.83 14.93 13.43
CA ASN A 204 0.10 16.07 13.98
C ASN A 204 -0.54 17.00 12.94
N HIS A 205 -0.31 16.81 11.63
CA HIS A 205 -0.96 17.66 10.63
C HIS A 205 -2.35 17.11 10.27
N PRO A 206 -3.39 17.96 10.30
CA PRO A 206 -4.70 17.57 9.81
C PRO A 206 -4.65 17.46 8.28
N VAL A 207 -5.04 16.30 7.74
CA VAL A 207 -5.44 16.18 6.33
C VAL A 207 -6.94 16.41 6.19
N SER A 208 -7.38 16.70 4.96
CA SER A 208 -8.81 16.70 4.64
C SER A 208 -9.46 15.41 5.18
N PRO A 209 -10.54 15.49 5.96
CA PRO A 209 -11.23 14.30 6.42
C PRO A 209 -11.65 13.45 5.22
N GLY A 210 -11.47 12.13 5.33
CA GLY A 210 -11.87 11.17 4.32
C GLY A 210 -13.36 11.30 4.02
N MET A 211 -13.68 11.71 2.79
CA MET A 211 -15.06 11.92 2.37
C MET A 211 -15.64 10.61 1.85
N PRO A 212 -16.88 10.24 2.21
CA PRO A 212 -17.53 9.06 1.64
C PRO A 212 -17.78 9.27 0.15
N ILE A 213 -17.60 8.21 -0.64
CA ILE A 213 -17.78 8.21 -2.10
C ILE A 213 -18.54 6.98 -2.58
#